data_AF-A0A106QBE7-F1
#
_entry.id   AF-A0A106QBE7-F1
#
_cell.length_a   1.000
_cell.length_b   1.000
_cell.length_c   1.000
_cell.angle_alpha   90.00
_cell.angle_beta   90.00
_cell.angle_gamma   90.00
#
_symmetry.space_group_name_H-M   'P 1'
#
loop_
_entity.id
_entity.type
_entity.pdbx_description
1 polymer ?
#
loop_
_entity_poly.entity_id
_entity_poly.type
_entity_poly.pdbx_seq_one_letter_code
_entity_poly.pdbx_strand_id
1 'polypeptide(L)'
;MTNYLRYHDCGKPLCRTVDEEGRQHFPNHAAVSSQLWGRIGGHPDEMWLMANDMLLHTGSAEACEALRGHRLAPALMFAALAEIHANAEMFGGMETDSFKAKAKQLERRTTQLLKP
;
A
#
# COMPACT_ATOMS: atom_id res chain seq x y z
N MET A 1 -7.18 6.87 13.35
CA MET A 1 -6.69 6.37 12.05
C MET A 1 -6.90 7.35 10.89
N THR A 2 -7.37 8.58 11.12
CA THR A 2 -7.56 9.59 10.06
C THR A 2 -6.26 10.01 9.38
N ASN A 3 -5.12 9.82 10.05
CA ASN A 3 -3.82 10.26 9.56
C ASN A 3 -3.20 9.26 8.58
N TYR A 4 -3.46 7.96 8.75
CA TYR A 4 -2.85 6.92 7.92
C TYR A 4 -3.08 7.15 6.42
N LEU A 5 -4.33 7.25 5.94
CA LEU A 5 -4.59 7.46 4.52
C LEU A 5 -3.93 8.74 3.96
N ARG A 6 -3.78 9.77 4.80
CA ARG A 6 -3.16 11.04 4.40
C ARG A 6 -1.63 10.99 4.34
N TYR A 7 -1.00 10.18 5.18
CA TYR A 7 0.45 10.18 5.40
C TYR A 7 1.12 8.82 5.15
N HIS A 8 0.41 7.83 4.60
CA HIS A 8 0.95 6.48 4.38
C HIS A 8 2.24 6.46 3.55
N ASP A 9 2.40 7.45 2.69
CA ASP A 9 3.55 7.67 1.82
C ASP A 9 4.56 8.73 2.30
N CYS A 10 4.47 9.18 3.56
CA CYS A 10 5.31 10.27 4.08
C CYS A 10 6.83 10.00 4.00
N GLY A 11 7.25 8.73 3.89
CA GLY A 11 8.64 8.33 3.72
C GLY A 11 9.18 8.47 2.29
N LYS A 12 8.33 8.62 1.26
CA LYS A 12 8.76 8.67 -0.15
C LYS A 12 9.87 9.70 -0.44
N PRO A 13 9.82 10.95 0.08
CA PRO A 13 10.90 11.91 -0.15
C PRO A 13 12.26 11.49 0.41
N LEU A 14 12.29 10.66 1.45
CA LEU A 14 13.52 10.23 2.12
C LEU A 14 14.21 9.05 1.43
N CYS A 15 13.47 8.28 0.64
CA CYS A 15 13.99 7.10 -0.07
C CYS A 15 13.92 7.24 -1.60
N ARG A 16 13.59 8.43 -2.12
CA ARG A 16 13.47 8.67 -3.56
C ARG A 16 14.82 8.48 -4.24
N THR A 17 14.85 7.63 -5.26
CA THR A 17 15.96 7.51 -6.21
C THR A 17 15.48 7.80 -7.62
N VAL A 18 16.40 8.11 -8.53
CA VAL A 18 16.12 8.36 -9.94
C VAL A 18 17.04 7.47 -10.77
N ASP A 19 16.49 6.72 -11.73
CA ASP A 19 17.29 5.87 -12.61
C ASP A 19 17.86 6.63 -13.82
N GLU A 20 18.62 5.94 -14.66
CA GLU A 20 19.29 6.50 -15.84
C GLU A 20 18.29 7.07 -16.87
N GLU A 21 17.05 6.56 -16.90
CA GLU A 21 15.98 7.06 -17.76
C GLU A 21 15.15 8.20 -17.14
N GLY A 22 15.51 8.66 -15.95
CA GLY A 22 14.81 9.73 -15.23
C GLY A 22 13.53 9.29 -14.51
N ARG A 23 13.28 7.99 -14.38
CA ARG A 23 12.12 7.45 -13.64
C ARG A 23 12.39 7.49 -12.15
N GLN A 24 11.34 7.82 -11.39
CA GLN A 24 11.42 7.91 -9.94
C GLN A 24 11.11 6.57 -9.30
N HIS A 25 11.93 6.18 -8.35
CA HIS A 25 11.75 4.96 -7.56
C HIS A 25 11.68 5.29 -6.08
N PHE A 26 10.93 4.47 -5.34
CA PHE A 26 10.71 4.63 -3.90
C PHE A 26 10.98 3.30 -3.18
N PRO A 27 12.24 2.80 -3.21
CA PRO A 27 12.60 1.54 -2.59
C PRO A 27 12.23 1.53 -1.10
N ASN A 28 11.45 0.53 -0.70
CA ASN A 28 11.06 0.29 0.68
C ASN A 28 10.31 1.46 1.36
N HIS A 29 9.60 2.30 0.60
CA HIS A 29 8.94 3.50 1.15
C HIS A 29 7.93 3.20 2.26
N ALA A 30 7.19 2.09 2.20
CA ALA A 30 6.26 1.68 3.26
C ALA A 30 6.94 1.57 4.64
N ALA A 31 8.10 0.90 4.71
CA ALA A 31 8.88 0.80 5.94
C ALA A 31 9.46 2.15 6.36
N VAL A 32 9.92 2.97 5.41
CA VAL A 32 10.44 4.31 5.68
C VAL A 32 9.35 5.23 6.23
N SER A 33 8.14 5.20 5.68
CA SER A 33 6.96 5.91 6.18
C SER A 33 6.62 5.50 7.60
N SER A 34 6.55 4.19 7.88
CA SER A 34 6.28 3.66 9.23
C SER A 34 7.30 4.13 10.26
N GLN A 35 8.59 4.08 9.92
CA GLN A 35 9.68 4.54 10.78
C GLN A 35 9.63 6.04 11.02
N LEU A 36 9.39 6.84 9.96
CA LEU A 36 9.24 8.29 10.08
C LEU A 36 8.06 8.64 10.99
N TRP A 37 6.91 7.98 10.78
CA TRP A 37 5.70 8.18 11.58
C TRP A 37 5.96 7.92 13.06
N GLY A 38 6.64 6.81 13.39
CA GLY A 38 7.04 6.50 14.77
C GLY A 38 7.97 7.55 15.39
N ARG A 39 8.95 8.06 14.61
CA ARG A 39 9.90 9.08 15.10
C ARG A 39 9.23 10.42 15.45
N ILE A 40 8.11 10.74 14.82
CA ILE A 40 7.35 11.98 15.08
C ILE A 40 6.19 11.78 16.07
N GLY A 41 6.13 10.62 16.76
CA GLY A 41 5.11 10.33 17.77
C GLY A 41 3.79 9.79 17.21
N GLY A 42 3.81 9.23 16.01
CA GLY A 42 2.66 8.61 15.37
C GLY A 42 2.13 7.38 16.12
N HIS A 43 0.83 7.10 15.95
CA HIS A 43 0.19 5.99 16.65
C HIS A 43 0.68 4.62 16.14
N PRO A 44 0.93 3.62 17.02
CA PRO A 44 1.42 2.29 16.62
C PRO A 44 0.57 1.59 15.55
N ASP A 45 -0.76 1.70 15.63
CA ASP A 45 -1.65 1.16 14.58
C ASP A 45 -1.38 1.74 13.21
N GLU A 46 -1.13 3.04 13.13
CA GLU A 46 -0.84 3.72 11.87
C GLU A 46 0.55 3.34 11.37
N MET A 47 1.53 3.17 12.28
CA MET A 47 2.83 2.60 11.91
C MET A 47 2.68 1.19 11.32
N TRP A 48 1.84 0.34 11.90
CA TRP A 48 1.59 -1.00 11.40
C TRP A 48 0.93 -0.97 10.02
N LEU A 49 -0.07 -0.10 9.81
CA LEU A 49 -0.69 0.08 8.51
C LEU A 49 0.33 0.53 7.46
N MET A 50 1.11 1.57 7.76
CA MET A 50 2.14 2.09 6.85
C MET A 50 3.18 1.03 6.47
N ALA A 51 3.61 0.20 7.43
CA ALA A 51 4.60 -0.85 7.17
C ALA A 51 4.05 -1.95 6.24
N ASN A 52 2.74 -2.16 6.24
CA ASN A 52 2.06 -3.25 5.51
C ASN A 52 1.30 -2.77 4.27
N ASP A 53 1.33 -1.46 3.98
CA ASP A 53 0.55 -0.76 2.96
C ASP A 53 0.69 -1.40 1.57
N MET A 54 1.93 -1.77 1.22
CA MET A 54 2.26 -2.34 -0.09
C MET A 54 1.96 -3.83 -0.23
N LEU A 55 1.62 -4.57 0.84
CA LEU A 55 1.49 -6.03 0.76
C LEU A 55 0.40 -6.47 -0.22
N LEU A 56 -0.74 -5.79 -0.25
CA LEU A 56 -1.82 -6.12 -1.19
C LEU A 56 -1.49 -5.73 -2.64
N HIS A 57 -0.59 -4.75 -2.83
CA HIS A 57 -0.18 -4.24 -4.14
C HIS A 57 0.94 -5.04 -4.80
N THR A 58 1.87 -5.60 -4.01
CA THR A 58 3.08 -6.25 -4.56
C THR A 58 3.40 -7.61 -3.91
N GLY A 59 2.73 -7.98 -2.83
CA GLY A 59 3.00 -9.20 -2.08
C GLY A 59 2.59 -10.50 -2.80
N SER A 60 3.34 -11.57 -2.52
CA SER A 60 2.92 -12.93 -2.87
C SER A 60 1.68 -13.35 -2.05
N ALA A 61 1.07 -14.48 -2.41
CA ALA A 61 -0.05 -15.02 -1.64
C ALA A 61 0.38 -15.33 -0.21
N GLU A 62 1.56 -15.95 -0.06
CA GLU A 62 2.18 -16.35 1.20
C GLU A 62 2.56 -15.14 2.05
N ALA A 63 3.10 -14.08 1.43
CA ALA A 63 3.41 -12.84 2.14
C ALA A 63 2.16 -12.16 2.71
N CYS A 64 1.04 -12.20 1.97
CA CYS A 64 -0.21 -11.61 2.42
C CYS A 64 -0.83 -12.34 3.62
N GLU A 65 -0.46 -13.59 3.90
CA GLU A 65 -0.94 -14.33 5.08
C GLU A 65 -0.58 -13.64 6.41
N ALA A 66 0.45 -12.79 6.42
CA ALA A 66 0.77 -11.94 7.57
C ALA A 66 -0.38 -10.98 7.97
N LEU A 67 -1.34 -10.73 7.07
CA LEU A 67 -2.51 -9.90 7.33
C LEU A 67 -3.70 -10.70 7.91
N ARG A 68 -3.69 -12.03 7.81
CA ARG A 68 -4.85 -12.86 8.18
C ARG A 68 -5.19 -12.70 9.66
N GLY A 69 -6.46 -12.42 9.94
CA GLY A 69 -6.97 -12.26 11.29
C GLY A 69 -6.50 -11.00 12.02
N HIS A 70 -5.65 -10.16 11.43
CA HIS A 70 -5.23 -8.92 12.06
C HIS A 70 -6.38 -7.91 12.03
N ARG A 71 -6.68 -7.28 13.19
CA ARG A 71 -7.83 -6.36 13.33
C ARG A 71 -7.81 -5.15 12.37
N LEU A 72 -6.63 -4.78 11.88
CA LEU A 72 -6.43 -3.65 10.96
C LEU A 72 -6.37 -4.07 9.50
N ALA A 73 -6.37 -5.36 9.18
CA ALA A 73 -6.31 -5.84 7.80
C ALA A 73 -7.45 -5.29 6.92
N PRO A 74 -8.71 -5.17 7.38
CA PRO A 74 -9.76 -4.54 6.58
C PRO A 74 -9.43 -3.10 6.15
N ALA A 75 -8.73 -2.33 6.99
CA ALA A 75 -8.33 -0.98 6.64
C ALA A 75 -7.32 -0.95 5.48
N LEU A 76 -6.38 -1.89 5.43
CA LEU A 76 -5.47 -2.05 4.29
C LEU A 76 -6.21 -2.43 3.01
N MET A 77 -7.25 -3.27 3.10
CA MET A 77 -8.06 -3.65 1.93
C MET A 77 -8.78 -2.44 1.33
N PHE A 78 -9.39 -1.60 2.17
CA PHE A 78 -10.03 -0.37 1.73
C PHE A 78 -9.03 0.67 1.24
N ALA A 79 -7.88 0.81 1.90
CA ALA A 79 -6.81 1.71 1.46
C ALA A 79 -6.29 1.33 0.07
N ALA A 80 -5.98 0.05 -0.13
CA ALA A 80 -5.51 -0.45 -1.43
C ALA A 80 -6.54 -0.25 -2.55
N LEU A 81 -7.83 -0.42 -2.24
CA LEU A 81 -8.91 -0.14 -3.18
C LEU A 81 -8.96 1.35 -3.52
N ALA A 82 -8.92 2.22 -2.51
CA ALA A 82 -8.95 3.68 -2.69
C ALA A 82 -7.74 4.17 -3.48
N GLU A 83 -6.54 3.65 -3.22
CA GLU A 83 -5.31 4.03 -3.92
C GLU A 83 -5.36 3.68 -5.40
N ILE A 84 -5.80 2.47 -5.76
CA ILE A 84 -5.92 2.06 -7.17
C ILE A 84 -6.90 2.97 -7.92
N HIS A 85 -8.00 3.39 -7.28
CA HIS A 85 -8.96 4.33 -7.87
C HIS A 85 -8.41 5.76 -7.95
N ALA A 86 -7.74 6.25 -6.91
CA ALA A 86 -7.10 7.57 -6.92
C ALA A 86 -6.03 7.69 -8.00
N ASN A 87 -5.35 6.57 -8.31
CA ASN A 87 -4.31 6.50 -9.33
C ASN A 87 -4.84 6.08 -10.72
N ALA A 88 -6.15 5.89 -10.88
CA ALA A 88 -6.73 5.39 -12.12
C ALA A 88 -6.38 6.26 -13.33
N GLU A 89 -6.42 7.58 -13.20
CA GLU A 89 -6.06 8.52 -14.26
C GLU A 89 -4.59 8.36 -14.68
N MET A 90 -3.67 8.16 -13.72
CA MET A 90 -2.26 7.90 -14.00
C MET A 90 -2.03 6.58 -14.74
N PHE A 91 -2.96 5.62 -14.62
CA PHE A 91 -2.94 4.37 -15.38
C PHE A 91 -3.56 4.51 -16.79
N GLY A 92 -4.10 5.67 -17.14
CA GLY A 92 -4.84 5.92 -18.39
C GLY A 92 -6.35 5.67 -18.28
N GLY A 93 -6.87 5.54 -17.07
CA GLY A 93 -8.29 5.30 -16.76
C GLY A 93 -8.58 3.87 -16.30
N MET A 94 -9.80 3.68 -15.75
CA MET A 94 -10.23 2.39 -15.19
C MET A 94 -10.38 1.28 -16.25
N GLU A 95 -10.54 1.65 -17.51
CA GLU A 95 -10.68 0.69 -18.61
C GLU A 95 -9.36 0.09 -19.10
N THR A 96 -8.23 0.58 -18.60
CA THR A 96 -6.91 0.12 -19.02
C THR A 96 -6.52 -1.23 -18.41
N ASP A 97 -5.66 -1.97 -19.12
CA ASP A 97 -5.10 -3.22 -18.62
C ASP A 97 -4.32 -3.03 -17.32
N SER A 98 -3.65 -1.89 -17.16
CA SER A 98 -2.89 -1.55 -15.96
C SER A 98 -3.79 -1.46 -14.72
N PHE A 99 -4.91 -0.73 -14.82
CA PHE A 99 -5.90 -0.66 -13.74
C PHE A 99 -6.53 -2.04 -13.48
N LYS A 100 -7.01 -2.71 -14.53
CA LYS A 100 -7.71 -4.01 -14.42
C LYS A 100 -6.81 -5.09 -13.80
N ALA A 101 -5.53 -5.14 -14.16
CA ALA A 101 -4.57 -6.08 -13.58
C ALA A 101 -4.38 -5.85 -12.07
N LYS A 102 -4.24 -4.58 -11.65
CA LYS A 102 -4.11 -4.20 -10.23
C LYS A 102 -5.37 -4.51 -9.45
N ALA A 103 -6.54 -4.15 -9.98
CA ALA A 103 -7.83 -4.44 -9.36
C ALA A 103 -8.05 -5.96 -9.18
N LYS A 104 -7.77 -6.75 -10.22
CA LYS A 104 -7.86 -8.23 -10.16
C LYS A 104 -6.88 -8.84 -9.17
N GLN A 105 -5.66 -8.29 -9.07
CA GLN A 105 -4.71 -8.74 -8.06
C GLN A 105 -5.24 -8.46 -6.65
N LEU A 106 -5.73 -7.24 -6.40
CA LEU A 106 -6.31 -6.86 -5.11
C LEU A 106 -7.46 -7.80 -4.74
N GLU A 107 -8.43 -7.99 -5.64
CA GLU A 107 -9.57 -8.89 -5.45
C GLU A 107 -9.14 -10.31 -5.08
N ARG A 108 -8.14 -10.86 -5.78
CA ARG A 108 -7.60 -12.20 -5.48
C ARG A 108 -6.99 -12.27 -4.08
N ARG A 109 -6.22 -11.25 -3.68
CA ARG A 109 -5.57 -11.21 -2.36
C ARG A 109 -6.59 -11.02 -1.24
N THR A 110 -7.55 -10.12 -1.39
CA THR A 110 -8.58 -9.91 -0.36
C THR A 110 -9.48 -11.13 -0.23
N THR A 111 -9.88 -11.76 -1.34
CA THR A 111 -10.67 -13.00 -1.30
C THR A 111 -9.92 -14.13 -0.61
N GLN A 112 -8.62 -14.29 -0.83
CA GLN A 112 -7.78 -15.25 -0.10
C GLN A 112 -7.85 -15.01 1.42
N LEU A 113 -7.74 -13.76 1.85
CA LEU A 113 -7.73 -13.38 3.27
C LEU A 113 -9.09 -13.49 3.95
N LEU A 114 -10.18 -13.36 3.18
CA LEU A 114 -11.56 -13.46 3.67
C LEU A 114 -12.07 -14.91 3.71
N LYS A 115 -11.36 -15.86 3.10
CA LYS A 115 -11.68 -17.28 3.24
C LYS A 115 -11.48 -17.74 4.70
N PRO A 116 -12.41 -18.55 5.24
CA PRO A 116 -12.30 -19.10 6.59
C PRO A 116 -11.10 -20.03 6.74
#